data_AF-A0A433D6Q9-F1
#
_entry.id   AF-A0A433D6Q9-F1
#
_cell.length_a   1.000
_cell.length_b   1.000
_cell.length_c   1.000
_cell.angle_alpha   90.00
_cell.angle_beta   90.00
_cell.angle_gamma   90.00
#
_symmetry.space_group_name_H-M   'P 1'
#
loop_
_entity.id
_entity.type
_entity.pdbx_description
1 polymer ?
#
loop_
_entity_poly.entity_id
_entity_poly.type
_entity_poly.pdbx_seq_one_letter_code
_entity_poly.pdbx_strand_id
1 'polypeptide(L)'
;MPALCRPVREGGVGFDYRLAMAIPDMWIKLLKEKSDDEWDLSNIVHTLVNRRHLEKNIAYAESHDQALVGDKTIAFWLMDKEMYDFMSDLTPLTPIIDRGLSMHKIIRLLTHALGGEGYLNFIGNEFGHPEWLDFPRAGNNSSFHYARRQWNVVDDSLLRYKYLNEWDRAMQNAESHYGWLAAHQVSENGRIWASYHTNPRGVDPAHSSSNVGFIPTSSETFSQAYVSLKHESDKIIAFERSGLLFIFNFHSTKSFPDYRIGTDQPGEYKMVLDSDAKRFAGHGRVDHNASWFSTPHEWCGRRNFIQVYIPCRTVLVLATKDRWNWSQNHLDTSYKFE
;
A
#
# COMPACT_ATOMS: atom_id res chain seq x y z
N MET A 1 -12.81 18.13 11.09
CA MET A 1 -13.11 18.54 12.48
C MET A 1 -12.05 17.96 13.42
N PRO A 2 -11.31 18.78 14.20
CA PRO A 2 -10.43 18.29 15.27
C PRO A 2 -11.22 17.53 16.36
N ALA A 3 -10.56 16.61 17.06
CA ALA A 3 -11.14 15.86 18.19
C ALA A 3 -12.36 14.97 17.85
N LEU A 4 -12.68 14.80 16.57
CA LEU A 4 -13.70 13.87 16.11
C LEU A 4 -13.37 12.44 16.56
N CYS A 5 -12.10 12.07 16.42
CA CYS A 5 -11.60 10.74 16.76
C CYS A 5 -10.85 10.69 18.10
N ARG A 6 -11.25 11.55 19.06
CA ARG A 6 -10.75 11.51 20.43
C ARG A 6 -11.84 11.02 21.39
N PRO A 7 -11.49 10.35 22.49
CA PRO A 7 -12.45 9.88 23.48
C PRO A 7 -13.33 10.99 24.05
N VAL A 8 -14.59 10.69 24.36
CA VAL A 8 -15.54 11.63 24.97
C VAL A 8 -15.01 12.19 26.30
N ARG A 9 -14.31 11.36 27.10
CA ARG A 9 -13.69 11.78 28.37
C ARG A 9 -12.59 12.85 28.21
N GLU A 10 -12.05 13.02 27.00
CA GLU A 10 -11.07 14.06 26.66
C GLU A 10 -11.73 15.29 25.99
N GLY A 11 -13.06 15.31 25.90
CA GLY A 11 -13.82 16.34 25.17
C GLY A 11 -13.91 16.09 23.65
N GLY A 12 -13.56 14.88 23.19
CA GLY A 12 -13.76 14.48 21.79
C GLY A 12 -15.17 13.98 21.50
N VAL A 13 -15.45 13.69 20.23
CA VAL A 13 -16.77 13.19 19.79
C VAL A 13 -16.89 11.67 20.01
N GLY A 14 -15.78 10.94 20.03
CA GLY A 14 -15.76 9.51 20.34
C GLY A 14 -15.76 8.55 19.15
N PHE A 15 -15.55 9.02 17.91
CA PHE A 15 -15.31 8.09 16.79
C PHE A 15 -13.94 7.42 16.93
N ASP A 16 -13.80 6.18 16.49
CA ASP A 16 -12.51 5.48 16.52
C ASP A 16 -11.59 5.90 15.36
N TYR A 17 -12.19 6.13 14.18
CA TYR A 17 -11.49 6.41 12.93
C TYR A 17 -12.19 7.49 12.12
N ARG A 18 -11.44 8.10 11.21
CA ARG A 18 -11.95 8.97 10.14
C ARG A 18 -11.37 8.57 8.79
N LEU A 19 -12.07 8.92 7.72
CA LEU A 19 -11.59 8.71 6.35
C LEU A 19 -10.55 9.77 5.94
N ALA A 20 -9.46 9.33 5.32
CA ALA A 20 -8.42 10.19 4.76
C ALA A 20 -8.78 10.66 3.33
N MET A 21 -9.86 11.45 3.22
CA MET A 21 -10.47 11.83 1.94
C MET A 21 -9.55 12.63 0.99
N ALA A 22 -8.50 13.28 1.52
CA ALA A 22 -7.56 14.03 0.69
C ALA A 22 -6.64 13.13 -0.18
N ILE A 23 -6.50 11.84 0.17
CA ILE A 23 -5.61 10.92 -0.54
C ILE A 23 -6.14 10.60 -1.95
N PRO A 24 -7.40 10.16 -2.14
CA PRO A 24 -7.97 9.99 -3.48
C PRO A 24 -7.92 11.25 -4.34
N ASP A 25 -8.28 12.41 -3.78
CA ASP A 25 -8.28 13.69 -4.51
C ASP A 25 -6.90 14.01 -5.08
N MET A 26 -5.85 13.76 -4.28
CA MET A 26 -4.46 13.92 -4.73
C MET A 26 -4.13 12.99 -5.89
N TRP A 27 -4.44 11.70 -5.80
CA TRP A 27 -4.12 10.74 -6.86
C TRP A 27 -4.85 11.08 -8.17
N ILE A 28 -6.14 11.40 -8.10
CA ILE A 28 -6.93 11.80 -9.27
C ILE A 28 -6.36 13.05 -9.90
N LYS A 29 -6.03 14.06 -9.09
CA LYS A 29 -5.43 15.31 -9.59
C LYS A 29 -4.12 15.04 -10.32
N LEU A 30 -3.24 14.22 -9.75
CA LEU A 30 -1.98 13.83 -10.37
C LEU A 30 -2.20 13.09 -11.69
N LEU A 31 -3.11 12.11 -11.73
CA LEU A 31 -3.39 11.31 -12.93
C LEU A 31 -4.07 12.13 -14.04
N LYS A 32 -4.86 13.12 -13.67
CA LYS A 32 -5.61 13.96 -14.60
C LYS A 32 -4.80 15.12 -15.17
N GLU A 33 -3.96 15.75 -14.34
CA GLU A 33 -3.35 17.05 -14.65
C GLU A 33 -1.83 16.99 -14.86
N LYS A 34 -1.16 15.88 -14.52
CA LYS A 34 0.30 15.79 -14.51
C LYS A 34 0.81 14.55 -15.23
N SER A 35 1.90 14.72 -15.97
CA SER A 35 2.71 13.59 -16.43
C SER A 35 3.55 13.02 -15.28
N ASP A 36 3.99 11.76 -15.40
CA ASP A 36 4.74 11.03 -14.35
C ASP A 36 5.95 11.83 -13.82
N ASP A 37 6.70 12.49 -14.71
CA ASP A 37 7.93 13.21 -14.34
C ASP A 37 7.64 14.53 -13.60
N GLU A 38 6.42 15.06 -13.71
CA GLU A 38 5.96 16.26 -13.00
C GLU A 38 5.42 15.96 -11.59
N TRP A 39 5.37 14.70 -11.18
CA TRP A 39 4.91 14.34 -9.84
C TRP A 39 5.88 14.86 -8.78
N ASP A 40 5.32 15.63 -7.84
CA ASP A 40 5.99 16.15 -6.65
C ASP A 40 5.88 15.12 -5.52
N LEU A 41 6.97 14.40 -5.29
CA LEU A 41 7.00 13.31 -4.31
C LEU A 41 6.88 13.85 -2.89
N SER A 42 7.39 15.05 -2.63
CA SER A 42 7.28 15.73 -1.34
C SER A 42 5.84 16.05 -0.99
N ASN A 43 5.06 16.53 -1.95
CA ASN A 43 3.63 16.78 -1.77
C ASN A 43 2.84 15.46 -1.60
N ILE A 44 3.20 14.41 -2.35
CA ILE A 44 2.61 13.08 -2.18
C ILE A 44 2.83 12.57 -0.77
N VAL A 45 4.09 12.54 -0.32
CA VAL A 45 4.44 12.13 1.05
C VAL A 45 3.74 12.99 2.07
N HIS A 46 3.76 14.32 1.90
CA HIS A 46 3.10 15.25 2.81
C HIS A 46 1.62 14.93 2.96
N THR A 47 0.89 14.74 1.85
CA THR A 47 -0.54 14.43 1.88
C THR A 47 -0.83 13.10 2.60
N LEU A 48 0.01 12.09 2.39
CA LEU A 48 -0.13 10.78 3.03
C LEU A 48 0.14 10.83 4.54
N VAL A 49 1.12 11.62 4.99
CA VAL A 49 1.50 11.70 6.42
C VAL A 49 0.84 12.85 7.19
N ASN A 50 0.22 13.82 6.51
CA ASN A 50 -0.41 14.98 7.13
C ASN A 50 -1.72 14.60 7.82
N ARG A 51 -1.58 14.08 9.04
CA ARG A 51 -2.68 13.60 9.87
C ARG A 51 -2.43 13.97 11.32
N ARG A 52 -3.52 14.07 12.08
CA ARG A 52 -3.47 14.53 13.47
C ARG A 52 -2.93 13.41 14.36
N HIS A 53 -1.95 13.73 15.20
CA HIS A 53 -1.44 12.78 16.17
C HIS A 53 -2.57 12.28 17.08
N LEU A 54 -2.58 10.98 17.35
CA LEU A 54 -3.59 10.28 18.15
C LEU A 54 -5.04 10.27 17.59
N GLU A 55 -5.26 10.70 16.35
CA GLU A 55 -6.52 10.47 15.63
C GLU A 55 -6.25 9.50 14.48
N LYS A 56 -6.88 8.31 14.51
CA LYS A 56 -6.63 7.27 13.53
C LYS A 56 -7.35 7.53 12.21
N ASN A 57 -6.65 7.29 11.10
CA ASN A 57 -7.21 7.44 9.77
C ASN A 57 -7.31 6.11 9.02
N ILE A 58 -8.39 5.93 8.26
CA ILE A 58 -8.51 4.90 7.23
C ILE A 58 -8.09 5.53 5.89
N ALA A 59 -7.01 5.00 5.31
CA ALA A 59 -6.49 5.42 4.02
C ALA A 59 -7.04 4.53 2.89
N TYR A 60 -7.25 5.12 1.72
CA TYR A 60 -7.70 4.43 0.52
C TYR A 60 -7.24 5.24 -0.69
N ALA A 61 -6.87 4.55 -1.76
CA ALA A 61 -6.30 5.21 -2.95
C ALA A 61 -7.40 5.82 -3.83
N GLU A 62 -8.56 5.18 -3.87
CA GLU A 62 -9.75 5.59 -4.61
C GLU A 62 -11.00 5.10 -3.87
N SER A 63 -12.13 5.78 -4.05
CA SER A 63 -13.37 5.50 -3.35
C SER A 63 -14.45 4.93 -4.28
N HIS A 64 -15.65 4.73 -3.73
CA HIS A 64 -16.82 4.34 -4.52
C HIS A 64 -17.30 5.46 -5.45
N ASP A 65 -17.07 6.73 -5.11
CA ASP A 65 -17.48 7.86 -5.95
C ASP A 65 -16.73 7.87 -7.28
N GLN A 66 -15.41 7.59 -7.26
CA GLN A 66 -14.59 7.49 -8.48
C GLN A 66 -14.97 6.31 -9.37
N ALA A 67 -15.64 5.30 -8.82
CA ALA A 67 -16.12 4.16 -9.58
C ALA A 67 -17.44 4.46 -10.29
N LEU A 68 -18.14 5.56 -9.97
CA LEU A 68 -19.43 5.90 -10.58
C LEU A 68 -19.26 6.49 -11.99
N VAL A 69 -20.34 6.41 -12.78
CA VAL A 69 -20.43 7.07 -14.07
C VAL A 69 -20.12 8.57 -13.96
N GLY A 70 -19.21 9.05 -14.80
CA GLY A 70 -18.79 10.46 -14.82
C GLY A 70 -17.44 10.72 -14.15
N ASP A 71 -16.87 9.74 -13.47
CA ASP A 71 -15.47 9.74 -13.03
C ASP A 71 -14.73 8.51 -13.57
N LYS A 72 -13.44 8.37 -13.26
CA LYS A 72 -12.60 7.23 -13.67
C LYS A 72 -11.91 6.62 -12.45
N THR A 73 -11.89 5.29 -12.39
CA THR A 73 -11.03 4.54 -11.47
C THR A 73 -9.56 4.81 -11.76
N ILE A 74 -8.67 4.54 -10.81
CA ILE A 74 -7.21 4.65 -11.02
C ILE A 74 -6.78 3.76 -12.19
N ALA A 75 -7.31 2.53 -12.28
CA ALA A 75 -7.04 1.64 -13.39
C ALA A 75 -7.42 2.27 -14.74
N PHE A 76 -8.59 2.91 -14.83
CA PHE A 76 -9.05 3.54 -16.06
C PHE A 76 -8.34 4.87 -16.37
N TRP A 77 -7.89 5.63 -15.36
CA TRP A 77 -6.98 6.76 -15.57
C TRP A 77 -5.63 6.33 -16.14
N LEU A 78 -5.14 5.16 -15.74
CA LEU A 78 -3.82 4.68 -16.11
C LEU A 78 -3.77 3.98 -17.49
N MET A 79 -4.81 3.22 -17.82
CA MET A 79 -4.84 2.35 -19.01
C MET A 79 -5.87 2.79 -20.06
N ASP A 80 -6.89 3.56 -19.64
CA ASP A 80 -7.99 4.04 -20.47
C ASP A 80 -8.56 2.92 -21.38
N LYS A 81 -8.83 3.21 -22.65
CA LYS A 81 -9.40 2.24 -23.58
C LYS A 81 -8.49 1.05 -23.90
N GLU A 82 -7.18 1.13 -23.70
CA GLU A 82 -6.29 -0.02 -23.98
C GLU A 82 -6.58 -1.20 -23.06
N MET A 83 -7.24 -0.95 -21.93
CA MET A 83 -7.70 -1.99 -21.02
C MET A 83 -8.61 -3.04 -21.70
N TYR A 84 -9.36 -2.64 -22.73
CA TYR A 84 -10.28 -3.55 -23.43
C TYR A 84 -9.57 -4.48 -24.41
N ASP A 85 -8.49 -4.01 -25.03
CA ASP A 85 -7.81 -4.73 -26.11
C ASP A 85 -6.56 -5.47 -25.62
N PHE A 86 -5.88 -4.95 -24.57
CA PHE A 86 -4.56 -5.41 -24.15
C PHE A 86 -4.50 -5.94 -22.72
N MET A 87 -5.62 -6.30 -22.10
CA MET A 87 -5.64 -6.99 -20.80
C MET A 87 -5.55 -8.51 -20.90
N SER A 88 -5.37 -9.08 -22.10
CA SER A 88 -5.07 -10.52 -22.26
C SER A 88 -3.57 -10.78 -22.29
N ASP A 89 -3.13 -11.86 -21.65
CA ASP A 89 -1.75 -12.35 -21.73
C ASP A 89 -1.33 -12.81 -23.12
N LEU A 90 -2.29 -13.08 -24.01
CA LEU A 90 -2.01 -13.45 -25.40
C LEU A 90 -1.73 -12.24 -26.29
N THR A 91 -2.06 -11.04 -25.81
CA THR A 91 -1.82 -9.79 -26.54
C THR A 91 -0.50 -9.15 -26.11
N PRO A 92 0.12 -8.29 -26.93
CA PRO A 92 1.32 -7.56 -26.53
C PRO A 92 1.12 -6.80 -25.21
N LEU A 93 2.16 -6.75 -24.38
CA LEU A 93 2.20 -5.86 -23.24
C LEU A 93 2.62 -4.47 -23.73
N THR A 94 1.64 -3.60 -24.01
CA THR A 94 1.92 -2.24 -24.48
C THR A 94 2.57 -1.42 -23.36
N PRO A 95 3.35 -0.36 -23.67
CA PRO A 95 3.91 0.52 -22.65
C PRO A 95 2.85 1.18 -21.74
N ILE A 96 1.62 1.36 -22.24
CA ILE A 96 0.50 1.92 -21.46
C ILE A 96 -0.04 0.91 -20.46
N ILE A 97 -0.25 -0.35 -20.86
CA ILE A 97 -0.66 -1.42 -19.95
C ILE A 97 0.44 -1.73 -18.93
N ASP A 98 1.70 -1.82 -19.36
CA ASP A 98 2.85 -2.06 -18.45
C ASP A 98 2.95 -0.95 -17.39
N ARG A 99 2.85 0.32 -17.82
CA ARG A 99 2.77 1.47 -16.92
C ARG A 99 1.58 1.34 -15.98
N GLY A 100 0.40 1.03 -16.50
CA GLY A 100 -0.83 1.00 -15.72
C GLY A 100 -0.83 -0.08 -14.64
N LEU A 101 -0.39 -1.28 -14.98
CA LEU A 101 -0.24 -2.37 -14.01
C LEU A 101 0.76 -2.00 -12.91
N SER A 102 1.91 -1.45 -13.30
CA SER A 102 2.98 -1.08 -12.36
C SER A 102 2.57 0.06 -11.42
N MET A 103 2.02 1.15 -11.97
CA MET A 103 1.60 2.33 -11.20
C MET A 103 0.41 2.03 -10.29
N HIS A 104 -0.53 1.19 -10.71
CA HIS A 104 -1.65 0.77 -9.87
C HIS A 104 -1.18 0.06 -8.58
N LYS A 105 -0.21 -0.86 -8.71
CA LYS A 105 0.42 -1.54 -7.56
C LYS A 105 1.14 -0.57 -6.62
N ILE A 106 1.92 0.36 -7.19
CA ILE A 106 2.70 1.36 -6.45
C ILE A 106 1.81 2.31 -5.66
N ILE A 107 0.80 2.92 -6.32
CA ILE A 107 -0.11 3.89 -5.69
C ILE A 107 -0.81 3.25 -4.50
N ARG A 108 -1.29 2.01 -4.67
CA ARG A 108 -2.01 1.29 -3.62
C ARG A 108 -1.10 0.92 -2.47
N LEU A 109 0.08 0.34 -2.71
CA LEU A 109 1.00 -0.01 -1.62
C LEU A 109 1.53 1.23 -0.90
N LEU A 110 1.83 2.33 -1.60
CA LEU A 110 2.26 3.57 -0.95
C LEU A 110 1.15 4.13 -0.04
N THR A 111 -0.10 4.13 -0.52
CA THR A 111 -1.26 4.54 0.27
C THR A 111 -1.47 3.63 1.48
N HIS A 112 -1.36 2.31 1.28
CA HIS A 112 -1.50 1.28 2.31
C HIS A 112 -0.44 1.40 3.40
N ALA A 113 0.81 1.58 2.99
CA ALA A 113 1.95 1.57 3.89
C ALA A 113 2.20 2.92 4.55
N LEU A 114 1.76 4.05 3.99
CA LEU A 114 2.10 5.38 4.52
C LEU A 114 0.88 6.21 4.97
N GLY A 115 -0.31 5.98 4.41
CA GLY A 115 -1.45 6.90 4.55
C GLY A 115 -2.26 6.80 5.85
N GLY A 116 -2.25 5.67 6.55
CA GLY A 116 -3.28 5.38 7.56
C GLY A 116 -2.89 4.40 8.67
N GLU A 117 -3.77 4.28 9.66
CA GLU A 117 -3.84 3.21 10.67
C GLU A 117 -4.82 2.08 10.28
N GLY A 118 -5.46 2.24 9.13
CA GLY A 118 -6.25 1.21 8.48
C GLY A 118 -6.30 1.48 6.98
N TYR A 119 -6.68 0.47 6.21
CA TYR A 119 -6.84 0.56 4.78
C TYR A 119 -8.26 0.20 4.37
N LEU A 120 -8.75 0.85 3.31
CA LEU A 120 -10.03 0.55 2.69
C LEU A 120 -9.83 0.36 1.19
N ASN A 121 -10.57 -0.59 0.63
CA ASN A 121 -10.67 -0.83 -0.80
C ASN A 121 -12.15 -0.98 -1.18
N PHE A 122 -12.57 -0.30 -2.25
CA PHE A 122 -13.91 -0.48 -2.79
C PHE A 122 -13.94 -1.66 -3.77
N ILE A 123 -14.98 -2.48 -3.65
CA ILE A 123 -15.13 -3.75 -4.38
C ILE A 123 -14.88 -3.60 -5.89
N GLY A 124 -13.98 -4.42 -6.43
CA GLY A 124 -13.52 -4.39 -7.82
C GLY A 124 -12.20 -3.65 -8.04
N ASN A 125 -11.90 -2.62 -7.25
CA ASN A 125 -10.68 -1.83 -7.43
C ASN A 125 -9.43 -2.64 -7.04
N GLU A 126 -9.61 -3.74 -6.30
CA GLU A 126 -8.54 -4.65 -5.91
C GLU A 126 -7.81 -5.27 -7.10
N PHE A 127 -8.54 -5.54 -8.18
CA PHE A 127 -7.99 -6.10 -9.41
C PHE A 127 -8.02 -5.12 -10.58
N GLY A 128 -8.33 -3.84 -10.34
CA GLY A 128 -8.45 -2.83 -11.40
C GLY A 128 -9.65 -3.09 -12.31
N HIS A 129 -10.83 -3.32 -11.74
CA HIS A 129 -12.07 -3.60 -12.47
C HIS A 129 -12.29 -2.61 -13.63
N PRO A 130 -12.63 -3.10 -14.84
CA PRO A 130 -12.82 -2.25 -16.01
C PRO A 130 -14.11 -1.42 -15.95
N GLU A 131 -14.30 -0.52 -16.90
CA GLU A 131 -15.52 0.28 -17.04
C GLU A 131 -15.83 1.15 -15.79
N TRP A 132 -17.11 1.34 -15.48
CA TRP A 132 -17.63 2.13 -14.37
C TRP A 132 -18.91 1.49 -13.81
N LEU A 133 -19.36 1.97 -12.66
CA LEU A 133 -20.60 1.63 -11.99
C LEU A 133 -21.68 2.66 -12.38
N ASP A 134 -22.80 2.23 -12.94
CA ASP A 134 -23.97 3.09 -13.20
C ASP A 134 -25.24 2.37 -12.75
N PHE A 135 -26.05 3.03 -11.93
CA PHE A 135 -27.31 2.48 -11.42
C PHE A 135 -28.45 2.73 -12.41
N PRO A 136 -29.48 1.87 -12.45
CA PRO A 136 -30.67 2.09 -13.26
C PRO A 136 -31.32 3.45 -12.97
N ARG A 137 -31.44 4.30 -13.98
CA ARG A 137 -32.04 5.63 -13.91
C ARG A 137 -32.65 6.03 -15.25
N ALA A 138 -33.47 7.09 -15.27
CA ALA A 138 -34.07 7.59 -16.50
C ALA A 138 -33.03 7.87 -17.60
N GLY A 139 -31.86 8.43 -17.23
CA GLY A 139 -30.79 8.77 -18.18
C GLY A 139 -30.03 7.59 -18.80
N ASN A 140 -30.30 6.35 -18.38
CA ASN A 140 -29.74 5.14 -19.00
C ASN A 140 -30.83 4.08 -19.30
N ASN A 141 -32.08 4.51 -19.46
CA ASN A 141 -33.24 3.64 -19.73
C ASN A 141 -33.42 2.52 -18.68
N SER A 142 -33.15 2.83 -17.40
CA SER A 142 -33.20 1.85 -16.31
C SER A 142 -32.32 0.62 -16.55
N SER A 143 -31.16 0.82 -17.19
CA SER A 143 -30.22 -0.26 -17.50
C SER A 143 -29.51 -0.76 -16.25
N PHE A 144 -29.40 -2.09 -16.13
CA PHE A 144 -28.60 -2.77 -15.11
C PHE A 144 -27.22 -3.19 -15.64
N HIS A 145 -26.88 -2.87 -16.89
CA HIS A 145 -25.67 -3.36 -17.55
C HIS A 145 -24.38 -3.03 -16.80
N TYR A 146 -24.29 -1.84 -16.21
CA TYR A 146 -23.15 -1.38 -15.40
C TYR A 146 -23.38 -1.51 -13.89
N ALA A 147 -24.56 -1.96 -13.45
CA ALA A 147 -24.89 -2.16 -12.04
C ALA A 147 -24.45 -3.55 -11.55
N ARG A 148 -23.19 -3.92 -11.82
CA ARG A 148 -22.64 -5.25 -11.56
C ARG A 148 -21.13 -5.22 -11.28
N ARG A 149 -20.58 -6.36 -10.87
CA ARG A 149 -19.13 -6.62 -10.83
C ARG A 149 -18.79 -7.79 -11.74
N GLN A 150 -17.73 -7.62 -12.55
CA GLN A 150 -17.29 -8.59 -13.54
C GLN A 150 -16.28 -9.57 -12.93
N TRP A 151 -16.68 -10.39 -11.96
CA TRP A 151 -15.76 -11.33 -11.27
C TRP A 151 -15.08 -12.32 -12.23
N ASN A 152 -15.72 -12.63 -13.35
CA ASN A 152 -15.15 -13.46 -14.40
C ASN A 152 -13.79 -12.95 -14.92
N VAL A 153 -13.51 -11.63 -14.86
CA VAL A 153 -12.25 -11.10 -15.41
C VAL A 153 -11.04 -11.39 -14.51
N VAL A 154 -11.25 -11.57 -13.21
CA VAL A 154 -10.19 -11.94 -12.26
C VAL A 154 -9.98 -13.45 -12.20
N ASP A 155 -11.04 -14.23 -12.43
CA ASP A 155 -10.98 -15.69 -12.46
C ASP A 155 -10.33 -16.23 -13.75
N ASP A 156 -10.37 -15.47 -14.84
CA ASP A 156 -9.79 -15.88 -16.12
C ASP A 156 -8.25 -15.83 -16.11
N SER A 157 -7.65 -17.02 -16.14
CA SER A 157 -6.20 -17.21 -16.20
C SER A 157 -5.53 -16.67 -17.47
N LEU A 158 -6.27 -16.24 -18.50
CA LEU A 158 -5.72 -15.57 -19.69
C LEU A 158 -5.74 -14.05 -19.61
N LEU A 159 -6.36 -13.47 -18.56
CA LEU A 159 -6.40 -12.03 -18.35
C LEU A 159 -5.39 -11.55 -17.30
N ARG A 160 -5.04 -10.27 -17.38
CA ARG A 160 -4.02 -9.61 -16.54
C ARG A 160 -4.56 -9.11 -15.20
N TYR A 161 -5.88 -9.05 -15.01
CA TYR A 161 -6.50 -8.61 -13.75
C TYR A 161 -6.07 -9.49 -12.55
N LYS A 162 -5.86 -10.79 -12.79
CA LYS A 162 -5.33 -11.73 -11.79
C LYS A 162 -4.03 -11.26 -11.14
N TYR A 163 -3.17 -10.54 -11.87
CA TYR A 163 -1.89 -10.06 -11.35
C TYR A 163 -2.06 -8.91 -10.36
N LEU A 164 -3.02 -8.02 -10.60
CA LEU A 164 -3.38 -6.95 -9.66
C LEU A 164 -4.06 -7.53 -8.42
N ASN A 165 -4.93 -8.52 -8.60
CA ASN A 165 -5.56 -9.25 -7.49
C ASN A 165 -4.52 -9.98 -6.63
N GLU A 166 -3.58 -10.68 -7.27
CA GLU A 166 -2.48 -11.38 -6.59
C GLU A 166 -1.62 -10.41 -5.78
N TRP A 167 -1.34 -9.23 -6.34
CA TRP A 167 -0.61 -8.17 -5.64
C TRP A 167 -1.36 -7.65 -4.44
N ASP A 168 -2.66 -7.37 -4.56
CA ASP A 168 -3.48 -6.93 -3.43
C ASP A 168 -3.49 -7.98 -2.31
N ARG A 169 -3.71 -9.26 -2.65
CA ARG A 169 -3.64 -10.35 -1.68
C ARG A 169 -2.28 -10.42 -0.98
N ALA A 170 -1.18 -10.31 -1.73
CA ALA A 170 0.16 -10.33 -1.16
C ALA A 170 0.41 -9.12 -0.24
N MET A 171 -0.08 -7.94 -0.61
CA MET A 171 -0.03 -6.73 0.22
C MET A 171 -0.80 -6.91 1.53
N GLN A 172 -2.02 -7.45 1.49
CA GLN A 172 -2.82 -7.69 2.70
C GLN A 172 -2.19 -8.75 3.61
N ASN A 173 -1.71 -9.86 3.04
CA ASN A 173 -1.05 -10.91 3.81
C ASN A 173 0.24 -10.41 4.46
N ALA A 174 1.02 -9.58 3.74
CA ALA A 174 2.21 -8.99 4.32
C ALA A 174 1.86 -8.01 5.44
N GLU A 175 0.78 -7.24 5.32
CA GLU A 175 0.33 -6.37 6.41
C GLU A 175 -0.14 -7.18 7.61
N SER A 176 -0.95 -8.22 7.41
CA SER A 176 -1.40 -9.10 8.49
C SER A 176 -0.25 -9.76 9.24
N HIS A 177 0.86 -10.03 8.54
CA HIS A 177 2.05 -10.66 9.12
C HIS A 177 2.97 -9.65 9.84
N TYR A 178 3.18 -8.47 9.26
CA TYR A 178 4.13 -7.48 9.75
C TYR A 178 3.50 -6.32 10.54
N GLY A 179 2.19 -6.17 10.51
CA GLY A 179 1.37 -5.25 11.29
C GLY A 179 1.72 -3.77 11.13
N TRP A 180 2.02 -3.31 9.91
CA TRP A 180 2.46 -1.92 9.74
C TRP A 180 1.35 -0.89 9.93
N LEU A 181 0.07 -1.21 9.68
CA LEU A 181 -1.04 -0.29 9.93
C LEU A 181 -1.21 -0.04 11.44
N ALA A 182 -0.93 -1.05 12.26
CA ALA A 182 -0.99 -0.97 13.72
C ALA A 182 0.26 -0.35 14.39
N ALA A 183 1.34 -0.08 13.64
CA ALA A 183 2.58 0.48 14.20
C ALA A 183 2.34 1.83 14.89
N HIS A 184 2.92 2.02 16.08
CA HIS A 184 2.61 3.14 16.95
C HIS A 184 3.19 4.47 16.46
N GLN A 185 2.39 5.54 16.51
CA GLN A 185 2.91 6.89 16.31
C GLN A 185 3.90 7.23 17.43
N VAL A 186 5.19 7.39 17.10
CA VAL A 186 6.23 7.81 18.06
C VAL A 186 6.34 9.32 18.00
N SER A 187 6.35 9.98 19.15
CA SER A 187 6.55 11.43 19.23
C SER A 187 7.95 11.83 18.77
N GLU A 188 8.15 13.08 18.34
CA GLU A 188 9.43 13.63 17.85
C GLU A 188 10.64 13.37 18.77
N ASN A 189 10.41 13.05 20.05
CA ASN A 189 11.44 12.77 21.05
C ASN A 189 11.72 11.27 21.27
N GLY A 190 11.22 10.37 20.42
CA GLY A 190 11.43 8.92 20.56
C GLY A 190 10.76 8.29 21.79
N ARG A 191 9.96 9.06 22.54
CA ARG A 191 9.22 8.56 23.71
C ARG A 191 7.83 8.12 23.30
N ILE A 192 7.53 6.85 23.60
CA ILE A 192 6.18 6.31 23.60
C ILE A 192 5.55 6.76 24.91
N TRP A 193 4.43 7.47 24.82
CA TRP A 193 3.56 7.59 25.98
C TRP A 193 3.02 6.19 26.26
N ALA A 194 3.48 5.57 27.35
CA ALA A 194 2.87 4.36 27.86
C ALA A 194 1.36 4.62 27.94
N SER A 195 0.59 3.97 27.08
CA SER A 195 -0.86 3.97 27.20
C SER A 195 -1.17 3.39 28.57
N TYR A 196 -1.93 4.16 29.36
CA TYR A 196 -2.40 3.74 30.67
C TYR A 196 -2.95 2.33 30.56
N HIS A 197 -2.31 1.38 31.23
CA HIS A 197 -2.90 0.09 31.52
C HIS A 197 -4.10 0.35 32.43
N THR A 198 -5.28 0.61 31.85
CA THR A 198 -6.52 0.41 32.57
C THR A 198 -6.74 -1.09 32.62
N ASN A 199 -6.25 -1.71 33.68
CA ASN A 199 -6.71 -3.02 34.12
C ASN A 199 -8.16 -2.85 34.62
N PRO A 200 -9.20 -3.33 33.92
CA PRO A 200 -10.52 -3.41 34.52
C PRO A 200 -10.50 -4.69 35.36
N ARG A 201 -10.40 -4.53 36.68
CA ARG A 201 -10.79 -5.61 37.60
C ARG A 201 -12.21 -6.04 37.25
N GLY A 202 -12.37 -7.32 36.94
CA GLY A 202 -13.64 -8.04 37.06
C GLY A 202 -14.28 -8.47 35.74
N VAL A 203 -13.83 -9.60 35.17
CA VAL A 203 -14.69 -10.54 34.44
C VAL A 203 -14.18 -11.96 34.70
N ASP A 204 -15.08 -12.84 35.16
CA ASP A 204 -14.84 -14.26 35.46
C ASP A 204 -14.39 -15.09 34.23
N PRO A 205 -13.62 -16.19 34.42
CA PRO A 205 -13.09 -16.99 33.33
C PRO A 205 -14.00 -18.18 33.02
N ALA A 206 -14.90 -18.03 32.06
CA ALA A 206 -15.54 -19.17 31.41
C ALA A 206 -16.03 -18.78 30.02
N HIS A 207 -15.22 -19.06 29.00
CA HIS A 207 -15.60 -19.59 27.69
C HIS A 207 -14.39 -19.52 26.76
N SER A 208 -13.72 -20.66 26.63
CA SER A 208 -12.72 -20.89 25.60
C SER A 208 -13.43 -21.08 24.25
N SER A 209 -13.22 -20.17 23.32
CA SER A 209 -13.34 -20.47 21.89
C SER A 209 -12.16 -19.84 21.16
N SER A 210 -11.35 -20.73 20.60
CA SER A 210 -10.16 -20.51 19.80
C SER A 210 -10.46 -19.68 18.55
N ASN A 211 -9.95 -18.44 18.51
CA ASN A 211 -9.43 -17.76 17.33
C ASN A 211 -8.81 -16.43 17.81
N VAL A 212 -7.61 -16.53 18.37
CA VAL A 212 -6.86 -15.37 18.84
C VAL A 212 -5.97 -14.91 17.70
N GLY A 213 -6.36 -13.80 17.07
CA GLY A 213 -5.48 -13.04 16.20
C GLY A 213 -4.17 -12.74 16.92
N PHE A 214 -3.05 -12.86 16.20
CA PHE A 214 -1.70 -12.77 16.72
C PHE A 214 -1.49 -11.41 17.42
N ILE A 215 -1.40 -11.40 18.74
CA ILE A 215 -0.88 -10.25 19.50
C ILE A 215 0.65 -10.40 19.49
N PRO A 216 1.42 -9.45 18.96
CA PRO A 216 2.88 -9.56 18.93
C PRO A 216 3.43 -9.70 20.36
N THR A 217 4.10 -10.82 20.64
CA THR A 217 4.66 -11.15 21.96
C THR A 217 6.08 -10.63 22.18
N SER A 218 6.56 -9.67 21.38
CA SER A 218 7.85 -8.99 21.64
C SER A 218 7.62 -7.53 22.04
N SER A 219 8.38 -7.08 23.02
CA SER A 219 8.45 -5.71 23.54
C SER A 219 8.98 -4.67 22.52
N GLU A 220 8.91 -4.97 21.22
CA GLU A 220 9.37 -4.11 20.14
C GLU A 220 8.22 -3.23 19.68
N THR A 221 8.06 -2.10 20.36
CA THR A 221 7.18 -1.03 19.92
C THR A 221 7.77 -0.36 18.69
N PHE A 222 7.30 -0.72 17.50
CA PHE A 222 7.76 -0.07 16.27
C PHE A 222 7.10 1.30 16.07
N SER A 223 7.91 2.25 15.61
CA SER A 223 7.45 3.59 15.27
C SER A 223 6.60 3.62 14.00
N GLN A 224 5.76 4.64 13.91
CA GLN A 224 5.18 5.13 12.66
C GLN A 224 6.30 5.37 11.64
N ALA A 225 5.90 5.41 10.37
CA ALA A 225 6.79 5.59 9.25
C ALA A 225 7.82 6.71 9.46
N TYR A 226 9.10 6.40 9.29
CA TYR A 226 10.18 7.37 9.15
C TYR A 226 10.55 7.49 7.67
N VAL A 227 10.21 8.62 7.04
CA VAL A 227 10.54 8.87 5.64
C VAL A 227 11.97 9.37 5.53
N SER A 228 12.88 8.49 5.11
CA SER A 228 14.31 8.80 4.95
C SER A 228 14.58 9.51 3.62
N LEU A 229 13.81 9.22 2.56
CA LEU A 229 14.07 9.76 1.24
C LEU A 229 12.78 10.10 0.49
N LYS A 230 12.79 11.27 -0.17
CA LYS A 230 11.80 11.75 -1.14
C LYS A 230 12.53 12.55 -2.22
N HIS A 231 13.16 11.85 -3.15
CA HIS A 231 14.10 12.43 -4.10
C HIS A 231 13.40 12.78 -5.41
N GLU A 232 13.21 14.08 -5.68
CA GLU A 232 12.39 14.56 -6.79
C GLU A 232 12.94 14.24 -8.19
N SER A 233 14.26 14.26 -8.38
CA SER A 233 14.86 14.02 -9.71
C SER A 233 14.87 12.52 -10.06
N ASP A 234 15.44 11.69 -9.18
CA ASP A 234 15.43 10.23 -9.33
C ASP A 234 14.05 9.59 -9.15
N LYS A 235 13.08 10.34 -8.64
CA LYS A 235 11.72 9.89 -8.35
C LYS A 235 11.66 8.69 -7.39
N ILE A 236 12.48 8.75 -6.33
CA ILE A 236 12.56 7.70 -5.30
C ILE A 236 11.89 8.15 -4.00
N ILE A 237 11.03 7.30 -3.43
CA ILE A 237 10.55 7.42 -2.04
C ILE A 237 11.09 6.23 -1.25
N ALA A 238 11.69 6.49 -0.09
CA ALA A 238 12.07 5.42 0.84
C ALA A 238 11.67 5.78 2.27
N PHE A 239 11.15 4.81 2.99
CA PHE A 239 10.79 4.95 4.39
C PHE A 239 10.84 3.63 5.14
N GLU A 240 11.00 3.71 6.46
CA GLU A 240 10.88 2.56 7.35
C GLU A 240 9.56 2.62 8.10
N ARG A 241 8.78 1.54 8.14
CA ARG A 241 7.57 1.43 8.97
C ARG A 241 7.42 0.02 9.50
N SER A 242 7.13 -0.12 10.79
CA SER A 242 7.09 -1.44 11.44
C SER A 242 8.32 -2.26 11.09
N GLY A 243 9.53 -1.70 11.26
CA GLY A 243 10.82 -2.36 10.99
C GLY A 243 11.02 -2.91 9.56
N LEU A 244 10.11 -2.62 8.62
CA LEU A 244 10.26 -2.90 7.21
C LEU A 244 10.80 -1.67 6.50
N LEU A 245 11.62 -1.88 5.48
CA LEU A 245 12.14 -0.85 4.59
C LEU A 245 11.37 -0.88 3.27
N PHE A 246 10.65 0.20 2.97
CA PHE A 246 9.89 0.36 1.74
C PHE A 246 10.64 1.27 0.77
N ILE A 247 10.74 0.86 -0.49
CA ILE A 247 11.52 1.55 -1.52
C ILE A 247 10.68 1.60 -2.79
N PHE A 248 10.30 2.80 -3.21
CA PHE A 248 9.46 3.05 -4.38
C PHE A 248 10.26 3.81 -5.42
N ASN A 249 10.22 3.34 -6.67
CA ASN A 249 10.74 4.05 -7.82
C ASN A 249 9.60 4.44 -8.76
N PHE A 250 9.28 5.73 -8.75
CA PHE A 250 8.27 6.35 -9.60
C PHE A 250 8.83 6.80 -10.96
N HIS A 251 10.14 6.69 -11.19
CA HIS A 251 10.73 7.17 -12.43
C HIS A 251 10.16 6.39 -13.61
N SER A 252 9.75 7.14 -14.62
CA SER A 252 9.15 6.62 -15.86
C SER A 252 10.04 5.63 -16.64
N THR A 253 11.38 5.73 -16.51
CA THR A 253 12.34 5.03 -17.37
C THR A 253 13.64 4.62 -16.66
N LYS A 254 14.15 5.39 -15.68
CA LYS A 254 15.45 5.10 -15.06
C LYS A 254 15.35 4.00 -13.99
N SER A 255 16.27 3.05 -14.11
CA SER A 255 16.52 2.00 -13.13
C SER A 255 17.89 2.25 -12.49
N PHE A 256 18.04 1.96 -11.20
CA PHE A 256 19.27 2.28 -10.46
C PHE A 256 19.90 1.00 -9.88
N PRO A 257 21.12 0.60 -10.30
CA PRO A 257 21.76 -0.66 -9.89
C PRO A 257 22.22 -0.70 -8.43
N ASP A 258 22.82 0.39 -7.93
CA ASP A 258 23.49 0.43 -6.63
C ASP A 258 22.98 1.58 -5.76
N TYR A 259 21.66 1.79 -5.76
CA TYR A 259 21.05 2.95 -5.11
C TYR A 259 21.12 2.83 -3.59
N ARG A 260 21.68 3.85 -2.93
CA ARG A 260 21.84 3.86 -1.47
C ARG A 260 20.54 4.22 -0.78
N ILE A 261 20.07 3.33 0.09
CA ILE A 261 18.89 3.54 0.93
C ILE A 261 19.32 3.52 2.39
N GLY A 262 19.02 4.60 3.10
CA GLY A 262 19.30 4.71 4.53
C GLY A 262 18.41 3.77 5.35
N THR A 263 19.00 3.10 6.33
CA THR A 263 18.30 2.20 7.26
C THR A 263 18.88 2.32 8.67
N ASP A 264 18.05 2.11 9.69
CA ASP A 264 18.49 2.25 11.07
C ASP A 264 18.99 0.97 11.69
N GLN A 265 18.39 -0.15 11.33
CA GLN A 265 18.80 -1.46 11.83
C GLN A 265 19.98 -1.97 11.00
N PRO A 266 21.11 -2.31 11.63
CA PRO A 266 22.17 -3.01 10.94
C PRO A 266 21.76 -4.47 10.67
N GLY A 267 22.41 -5.12 9.70
CA GLY A 267 22.26 -6.54 9.43
C GLY A 267 22.06 -6.86 7.95
N GLU A 268 21.61 -8.09 7.73
CA GLU A 268 21.23 -8.63 6.42
C GLU A 268 19.74 -8.37 6.18
N TYR A 269 19.38 -7.88 5.01
CA TYR A 269 18.01 -7.62 4.57
C TYR A 269 17.58 -8.64 3.53
N LYS A 270 16.30 -9.02 3.58
CA LYS A 270 15.65 -10.01 2.73
C LYS A 270 14.36 -9.47 2.13
N MET A 271 14.02 -9.97 0.94
CA MET A 271 12.84 -9.55 0.19
C MET A 271 11.54 -10.02 0.85
N VAL A 272 10.62 -9.09 1.09
CA VAL A 272 9.25 -9.36 1.55
C VAL A 272 8.27 -9.23 0.39
N LEU A 273 8.27 -8.08 -0.29
CA LEU A 273 7.44 -7.85 -1.48
C LEU A 273 8.29 -7.24 -2.60
N ASP A 274 8.12 -7.77 -3.81
CA ASP A 274 8.66 -7.21 -5.05
C ASP A 274 7.51 -7.09 -6.06
N SER A 275 7.14 -5.87 -6.42
CA SER A 275 6.13 -5.64 -7.45
C SER A 275 6.58 -6.03 -8.86
N ASP A 276 7.89 -6.16 -9.10
CA ASP A 276 8.46 -6.56 -10.39
C ASP A 276 8.43 -8.09 -10.59
N ALA A 277 8.01 -8.87 -9.60
CA ALA A 277 7.88 -10.31 -9.79
C ALA A 277 6.85 -10.65 -10.88
N LYS A 278 7.15 -11.67 -11.70
CA LYS A 278 6.29 -12.10 -12.83
C LYS A 278 4.86 -12.45 -12.41
N ARG A 279 4.69 -12.98 -11.19
CA ARG A 279 3.37 -13.29 -10.61
C ARG A 279 2.49 -12.05 -10.37
N PHE A 280 3.04 -10.85 -10.51
CA PHE A 280 2.35 -9.58 -10.40
C PHE A 280 2.43 -8.77 -11.72
N ALA A 281 2.64 -9.44 -12.86
CA ALA A 281 2.88 -8.81 -14.17
C ALA A 281 4.13 -7.92 -14.25
N GLY A 282 5.12 -8.13 -13.38
CA GLY A 282 6.41 -7.45 -13.49
C GLY A 282 7.39 -8.20 -14.39
N HIS A 283 8.57 -7.61 -14.59
CA HIS A 283 9.59 -8.09 -15.52
C HIS A 283 10.54 -9.15 -14.92
N GLY A 284 10.50 -9.34 -13.60
CA GLY A 284 11.29 -10.34 -12.87
C GLY A 284 12.78 -10.02 -12.83
N ARG A 285 13.13 -8.74 -12.65
CA ARG A 285 14.52 -8.26 -12.74
C ARG A 285 15.27 -8.32 -11.42
N VAL A 286 14.57 -8.49 -10.30
CA VAL A 286 15.18 -8.53 -8.96
C VAL A 286 15.31 -9.98 -8.50
N ASP A 287 16.52 -10.38 -8.08
CA ASP A 287 16.75 -11.70 -7.51
C ASP A 287 16.23 -11.77 -6.07
N HIS A 288 15.21 -12.60 -5.84
CA HIS A 288 14.61 -12.82 -4.54
C HIS A 288 15.52 -13.55 -3.54
N ASN A 289 16.56 -14.25 -4.00
CA ASN A 289 17.55 -14.91 -3.15
C ASN A 289 18.68 -13.96 -2.72
N ALA A 290 18.74 -12.77 -3.32
CA ALA A 290 19.74 -11.78 -2.97
C ALA A 290 19.64 -11.38 -1.49
N SER A 291 20.79 -10.96 -0.95
CA SER A 291 20.92 -10.51 0.42
C SER A 291 21.55 -9.12 0.40
N TRP A 292 20.91 -8.16 1.06
CA TRP A 292 21.42 -6.79 1.12
C TRP A 292 22.02 -6.55 2.50
N PHE A 293 23.31 -6.25 2.56
CA PHE A 293 24.00 -6.03 3.82
C PHE A 293 24.12 -4.55 4.13
N SER A 294 23.78 -4.16 5.36
CA SER A 294 23.94 -2.78 5.81
C SER A 294 25.41 -2.41 5.99
N THR A 295 25.79 -1.20 5.58
CA THR A 295 27.08 -0.58 5.89
C THR A 295 26.89 0.46 7.00
N PRO A 296 27.72 0.45 8.08
CA PRO A 296 27.59 1.37 9.21
C PRO A 296 28.13 2.75 8.88
N HIS A 297 27.35 3.52 8.12
CA HIS A 297 27.65 4.89 7.74
C HIS A 297 26.34 5.66 7.61
N GLU A 298 26.35 6.90 8.09
CA GLU A 298 25.17 7.74 8.05
C GLU A 298 24.73 8.04 6.61
N TRP A 299 23.44 7.87 6.32
CA TRP A 299 22.86 8.22 5.03
C TRP A 299 21.40 8.63 5.20
N CYS A 300 21.03 9.79 4.67
CA CYS A 300 19.66 10.32 4.73
C CYS A 300 19.05 10.31 6.16
N GLY A 301 19.86 10.66 7.17
CA GLY A 301 19.43 10.72 8.57
C GLY A 301 19.22 9.36 9.24
N ARG A 302 19.76 8.28 8.67
CA ARG A 302 19.78 6.93 9.26
C ARG A 302 21.21 6.50 9.55
N ARG A 303 21.39 5.63 10.54
CA ARG A 303 22.72 5.19 11.04
C ARG A 303 23.49 4.29 10.07
N ASN A 304 22.79 3.62 9.16
CA ASN A 304 23.36 2.70 8.18
C ASN A 304 22.77 2.96 6.78
N PHE A 305 23.33 2.32 5.76
CA PHE A 305 22.70 2.22 4.45
C PHE A 305 22.84 0.83 3.84
N ILE A 306 21.93 0.47 2.94
CA ILE A 306 22.07 -0.66 2.01
C ILE A 306 22.17 -0.13 0.58
N GLN A 307 22.66 -0.95 -0.36
CA GLN A 307 22.61 -0.66 -1.79
C GLN A 307 21.72 -1.68 -2.48
N VAL A 308 20.76 -1.20 -3.27
CA VAL A 308 19.76 -2.05 -3.93
C VAL A 308 19.68 -1.72 -5.42
N TYR A 309 19.42 -2.75 -6.22
CA TYR A 309 18.92 -2.57 -7.58
C TYR A 309 17.42 -2.26 -7.53
N ILE A 310 17.03 -1.08 -8.00
CA ILE A 310 15.63 -0.62 -8.00
C ILE A 310 15.21 -0.27 -9.44
N PRO A 311 14.50 -1.17 -10.14
CA PRO A 311 14.02 -0.90 -11.50
C PRO A 311 12.99 0.23 -11.55
N CYS A 312 12.83 0.86 -12.72
CA CYS A 312 11.80 1.88 -12.96
C CYS A 312 10.39 1.33 -12.71
N ARG A 313 9.51 2.15 -12.13
CA ARG A 313 8.11 1.80 -11.81
C ARG A 313 8.00 0.51 -10.99
N THR A 314 8.81 0.38 -9.95
CA THR A 314 8.72 -0.75 -9.02
C THR A 314 8.64 -0.29 -7.56
N VAL A 315 8.17 -1.19 -6.70
CA VAL A 315 8.29 -1.10 -5.26
C VAL A 315 8.87 -2.39 -4.71
N LEU A 316 9.84 -2.23 -3.80
CA LEU A 316 10.46 -3.30 -3.02
C LEU A 316 10.18 -3.05 -1.53
N VAL A 317 9.91 -4.13 -0.79
CA VAL A 317 9.77 -4.13 0.67
C VAL A 317 10.73 -5.15 1.23
N LEU A 318 11.59 -4.71 2.15
CA LEU A 318 12.63 -5.53 2.75
C LEU A 318 12.43 -5.61 4.27
N ALA A 319 12.83 -6.73 4.86
CA ALA A 319 12.93 -6.91 6.31
C ALA A 319 14.35 -7.31 6.69
N THR A 320 14.78 -7.02 7.90
CA THR A 320 15.99 -7.64 8.46
C THR A 320 15.79 -9.16 8.56
N LYS A 321 16.87 -9.92 8.35
CA LYS A 321 16.85 -11.39 8.33
C LYS A 321 16.26 -11.99 9.61
N ASP A 322 16.52 -11.39 10.76
CA ASP A 322 16.00 -11.84 12.06
C ASP A 322 14.47 -11.73 12.14
N ARG A 323 13.89 -10.77 11.43
CA ARG A 323 12.43 -10.59 11.30
C ARG A 323 11.86 -11.24 10.04
N TRP A 324 12.72 -11.71 9.15
CA TRP A 324 12.31 -12.34 7.91
C TRP A 324 11.98 -13.80 8.15
N ASN A 325 10.71 -14.06 8.42
CA ASN A 325 10.09 -15.38 8.43
C ASN A 325 8.98 -15.48 7.36
N TRP A 326 9.14 -14.69 6.28
CA TRP A 326 8.20 -14.61 5.17
C TRP A 326 8.51 -15.70 4.15
N SER A 327 7.70 -16.77 4.11
CA SER A 327 7.85 -17.75 3.04
C SER A 327 7.23 -17.19 1.75
N GLN A 328 7.95 -17.28 0.63
CA GLN A 328 7.41 -16.87 -0.68
C GLN A 328 6.22 -17.74 -1.14
N ASN A 329 5.96 -18.85 -0.44
CA ASN A 329 4.90 -19.82 -0.68
C ASN A 329 3.61 -19.55 0.10
N HIS A 330 3.47 -18.42 0.81
CA HIS A 330 2.20 -18.06 1.47
C HIS A 330 1.16 -17.52 0.46
N LEU A 331 0.83 -18.39 -0.49
CA LEU A 331 -0.51 -18.52 -1.06
C LEU A 331 -1.37 -19.17 0.02
N ASP A 332 -1.68 -18.46 1.11
CA ASP A 332 -2.83 -18.91 1.88
C ASP A 332 -4.06 -18.67 0.99
N THR A 333 -4.49 -19.75 0.32
CA THR A 333 -5.65 -19.78 -0.57
C THR A 333 -6.96 -19.76 0.21
N SER A 334 -6.90 -19.61 1.55
CA SER A 334 -8.05 -19.50 2.44
C SER A 334 -8.84 -18.20 2.26
N TYR A 335 -8.26 -17.15 1.66
CA TYR A 335 -8.99 -15.94 1.29
C TYR A 335 -9.69 -16.14 -0.07
N LYS A 336 -10.77 -16.92 -0.05
CA LYS A 336 -11.81 -16.86 -1.09
C LYS A 336 -12.89 -15.92 -0.55
N PHE A 337 -13.23 -14.88 -1.31
CA PHE A 337 -14.54 -14.26 -1.14
C PHE A 337 -15.57 -15.32 -1.56
N GLU A 338 -16.13 -16.03 -0.58
CA GLU A 338 -17.36 -16.81 -0.78
C GLU A 338 -18.57 -15.89 -0.95
#